data_AF-A0A0G0KGH5-F1
#
_entry.id   AF-A0A0G0KGH5-F1
#
_cell.length_a   1.000
_cell.length_b   1.000
_cell.length_c   1.000
_cell.angle_alpha   90.00
_cell.angle_beta   90.00
_cell.angle_gamma   90.00
#
_symmetry.space_group_name_H-M   'P 1'
#
loop_
_entity.id
_entity.type
_entity.pdbx_description
1 polymer ?
#
loop_
_entity_poly.entity_id
_entity_poly.type
_entity_poly.pdbx_seq_one_letter_code
_entity_poly.pdbx_strand_id
1 'polypeptide(L)'
;MYQKYFGSKTWEYDVINEIPGEEAGFKTVAISAKENYAYGFLKHEAGVHRLVRQSPFNADKLRQTSFASVEVLPELTDVDLPDIEIKDADIEWLKTHGYK
;
A
#
# COMPACT_ATOMS: atom_id res chain seq x y z
N MET A 1 -10.33 -9.49 -7.46
CA MET A 1 -11.50 -8.96 -6.73
C MET A 1 -11.64 -7.46 -6.98
N TYR A 2 -10.65 -6.66 -6.58
CA TYR A 2 -10.68 -5.20 -6.69
C TYR A 2 -10.89 -4.67 -8.11
N GLN A 3 -10.18 -5.19 -9.12
CA GLN A 3 -10.41 -4.78 -10.52
C GLN A 3 -11.87 -4.97 -10.99
N LYS A 4 -12.54 -6.05 -10.56
CA LYS A 4 -13.97 -6.25 -10.86
C LYS A 4 -14.85 -5.23 -10.14
N TYR A 5 -14.53 -4.91 -8.88
CA TYR A 5 -15.24 -3.89 -8.10
C TYR A 5 -15.09 -2.51 -8.73
N PHE A 6 -13.87 -2.14 -9.15
CA PHE A 6 -13.60 -0.89 -9.87
C PHE A 6 -14.36 -0.83 -11.19
N GLY A 7 -14.33 -1.91 -11.98
CA GLY A 7 -15.11 -2.01 -13.22
C GLY A 7 -16.63 -1.88 -12.99
N SER A 8 -17.18 -2.49 -11.94
CA SER A 8 -18.62 -2.37 -11.62
C SER A 8 -19.05 -0.96 -11.22
N LYS A 9 -18.12 -0.16 -10.68
CA LYS A 9 -18.36 1.22 -10.29
C LYS A 9 -17.90 2.24 -11.33
N THR A 10 -17.35 1.79 -12.46
CA THR A 10 -16.76 2.64 -13.51
C THR A 10 -15.61 3.50 -12.99
N TRP A 11 -14.82 2.98 -12.05
CA TRP A 11 -13.63 3.67 -11.53
C TRP A 11 -12.45 3.48 -12.47
N GLU A 12 -11.69 4.55 -12.69
CA GLU A 12 -10.39 4.47 -13.37
C GLU A 12 -9.34 3.90 -12.39
N TYR A 13 -8.52 2.95 -12.85
CA TYR A 13 -7.45 2.37 -12.05
C TYR A 13 -6.26 1.99 -12.93
N ASP A 14 -5.06 2.10 -12.36
CA ASP A 14 -3.80 1.72 -13.00
C ASP A 14 -3.08 0.67 -12.16
N VAL A 15 -2.51 -0.35 -12.80
CA VAL A 15 -1.63 -1.32 -12.16
C VAL A 15 -0.20 -0.76 -12.20
N ILE A 16 0.31 -0.33 -11.04
CA ILE A 16 1.64 0.28 -10.94
C ILE A 16 2.73 -0.79 -10.97
N ASN A 17 2.49 -1.90 -10.26
CA ASN A 17 3.48 -2.96 -10.13
C ASN A 17 2.80 -4.31 -9.93
N GLU A 18 3.37 -5.33 -10.57
CA GLU A 18 2.97 -6.72 -10.39
C GLU A 18 4.21 -7.60 -10.31
N ILE A 19 4.29 -8.38 -9.24
CA ILE A 19 5.32 -9.40 -9.05
C ILE A 19 4.63 -10.75 -9.10
N PRO A 20 4.85 -11.57 -10.14
CA PRO A 20 4.24 -12.89 -10.24
C PRO A 20 4.73 -13.80 -9.11
N GLY A 21 3.86 -14.71 -8.66
CA GLY A 21 4.23 -15.79 -7.75
C GLY A 21 5.02 -16.89 -8.48
N GLU A 22 5.70 -17.76 -7.73
CA GLU A 22 6.53 -18.84 -8.31
C GLU A 22 5.72 -19.86 -9.11
N GLU A 23 4.53 -20.24 -8.63
CA GLU A 23 3.71 -21.28 -9.25
C GLU A 23 2.42 -20.71 -9.87
N ALA A 24 1.69 -19.89 -9.12
CA ALA A 24 0.47 -19.24 -9.62
C ALA A 24 0.13 -17.97 -8.83
N GLY A 25 -0.55 -17.04 -9.51
CA GLY A 25 -1.00 -15.79 -8.93
C GLY A 25 0.13 -14.77 -8.80
N PHE A 26 -0.01 -13.86 -7.84
CA PHE A 26 0.92 -12.76 -7.61
C PHE A 26 1.46 -12.80 -6.19
N LYS A 27 2.75 -12.52 -6.05
CA LYS A 27 3.40 -12.29 -4.75
C LYS A 27 3.04 -10.91 -4.21
N THR A 28 3.07 -9.90 -5.07
CA THR A 28 2.75 -8.50 -4.74
C THR A 28 2.07 -7.85 -5.93
N VAL A 29 1.06 -7.02 -5.67
CA VAL A 29 0.41 -6.18 -6.69
C VAL A 29 0.15 -4.80 -6.08
N ALA A 30 0.54 -3.75 -6.78
CA ALA A 30 0.23 -2.36 -6.44
C ALA A 30 -0.72 -1.79 -7.48
N ILE A 31 -1.86 -1.26 -7.03
CA ILE A 31 -2.89 -0.67 -7.88
C ILE A 31 -3.18 0.75 -7.38
N SER A 32 -3.17 1.72 -8.29
CA SER A 32 -3.67 3.06 -8.03
C SER A 32 -5.12 3.16 -8.51
N ALA A 33 -6.02 3.62 -7.65
CA ALA A 33 -7.42 3.87 -8.00
C ALA A 33 -7.65 5.38 -8.08
N LYS A 34 -7.94 5.89 -9.28
CA LYS A 34 -8.16 7.31 -9.56
C LYS A 34 -9.64 7.63 -9.50
N GLU A 35 -10.17 7.75 -8.29
CA GLU A 35 -11.57 8.15 -8.10
C GLU A 35 -11.73 9.01 -6.85
N ASN A 36 -12.73 9.89 -6.88
CA ASN A 36 -13.07 10.70 -5.72
C ASN A 36 -13.45 9.81 -4.53
N TYR A 37 -12.85 10.09 -3.37
CA TYR A 37 -13.08 9.36 -2.13
C TYR A 37 -12.72 7.86 -2.18
N ALA A 38 -11.89 7.40 -3.13
CA ALA A 38 -11.48 5.99 -3.25
C ALA A 38 -10.95 5.42 -1.92
N TYR A 39 -10.11 6.17 -1.20
CA TYR A 39 -9.59 5.79 0.12
C TYR A 39 -10.71 5.52 1.13
N GLY A 40 -11.75 6.36 1.17
CA GLY A 40 -12.86 6.23 2.11
C GLY A 40 -13.64 4.92 1.95
N PHE A 41 -13.77 4.44 0.71
CA PHE A 41 -14.41 3.16 0.41
C PHE A 41 -13.51 1.97 0.70
N LEU A 42 -12.21 2.09 0.41
CA LEU A 42 -11.26 0.98 0.49
C LEU A 42 -10.62 0.82 1.87
N LYS A 43 -10.64 1.82 2.75
CA LYS A 43 -9.96 1.77 4.06
C LYS A 43 -10.32 0.56 4.93
N HIS A 44 -11.54 0.01 4.78
CA HIS A 44 -11.99 -1.14 5.57
C HIS A 44 -11.47 -2.48 5.03
N GLU A 45 -10.88 -2.48 3.83
CA GLU A 45 -10.21 -3.63 3.25
C GLU A 45 -8.79 -3.80 3.78
N ALA A 46 -8.23 -2.76 4.44
CA ALA A 46 -6.90 -2.81 4.99
C ALA A 46 -6.80 -3.85 6.11
N GLY A 47 -5.83 -4.76 6.00
CA GLY A 47 -5.59 -5.82 6.96
C GLY A 47 -5.30 -7.18 6.32
N VAL A 48 -5.37 -8.23 7.13
CA VAL A 48 -5.04 -9.59 6.71
C VAL A 48 -6.31 -10.37 6.39
N HIS A 49 -6.39 -10.85 5.15
CA HIS A 49 -7.49 -11.64 4.63
C HIS A 49 -7.10 -13.11 4.62
N ARG A 50 -7.95 -13.97 5.20
CA ARG A 50 -7.72 -15.41 5.34
C ARG A 50 -8.52 -16.20 4.31
N LEU A 51 -7.87 -17.14 3.63
CA LEU A 51 -8.51 -18.08 2.71
C LEU A 51 -8.27 -19.52 3.15
N VAL A 52 -9.35 -20.28 3.33
CA VAL A 52 -9.30 -21.72 3.60
C VAL A 52 -9.83 -22.47 2.39
N ARG A 53 -8.99 -23.24 1.72
CA ARG A 53 -9.38 -24.00 0.52
C ARG A 53 -8.56 -25.29 0.39
N GLN A 54 -9.04 -26.22 -0.44
CA GLN A 54 -8.18 -27.27 -0.97
C GLN A 54 -7.38 -26.67 -2.13
N SER A 55 -6.05 -26.68 -2.03
CA SER A 55 -5.20 -26.17 -3.10
C SER A 55 -5.16 -27.18 -4.25
N PRO A 56 -5.29 -26.76 -5.52
CA PRO A 56 -5.08 -27.64 -6.66
C PRO A 56 -3.64 -28.18 -6.75
N PHE A 57 -2.70 -27.53 -6.05
CA PHE A 57 -1.29 -27.91 -5.96
C PHE A 57 -0.97 -28.79 -4.75
N ASN A 58 -1.95 -29.12 -3.90
CA ASN A 58 -1.72 -29.97 -2.74
C ASN A 58 -1.90 -31.45 -3.08
N ALA A 59 -0.82 -32.23 -3.02
CA ALA A 59 -0.83 -33.68 -3.25
C ALA A 59 -1.72 -34.43 -2.24
N ASP A 60 -1.79 -33.95 -0.99
CA ASP A 60 -2.44 -34.66 0.11
C ASP A 60 -3.96 -34.37 0.23
N LYS A 61 -4.52 -33.54 -0.66
CA LYS A 61 -5.94 -33.10 -0.65
C LYS A 61 -6.42 -32.48 0.68
N LEU A 62 -5.49 -32.10 1.56
CA LEU A 62 -5.78 -31.44 2.82
C LEU A 62 -6.20 -29.99 2.59
N ARG A 63 -7.06 -29.47 3.48
CA ARG A 63 -7.42 -28.05 3.49
C ARG A 63 -6.21 -27.25 3.96
N GLN A 64 -5.80 -26.30 3.14
CA GLN A 64 -4.74 -25.36 3.46
C GLN A 64 -5.34 -24.01 3.88
N THR A 65 -4.65 -23.32 4.78
CA THR A 65 -4.99 -21.95 5.18
C THR A 65 -3.91 -21.02 4.64
N SER A 66 -4.32 -20.03 3.86
CA SER A 66 -3.44 -18.99 3.31
C SER A 66 -3.89 -17.62 3.80
N PHE A 67 -2.98 -16.65 3.80
CA PHE A 67 -3.23 -15.28 4.20
C PHE A 67 -2.72 -14.33 3.12
N ALA A 68 -3.41 -13.21 2.92
CA ALA A 68 -2.97 -12.10 2.09
C ALA A 68 -3.13 -10.80 2.89
N SER A 69 -2.09 -9.96 2.89
CA SER A 69 -2.18 -8.62 3.48
C SER A 69 -2.59 -7.62 2.41
N VAL A 70 -3.53 -6.74 2.76
CA VAL A 70 -3.96 -5.62 1.91
C VAL A 70 -3.65 -4.33 2.66
N GLU A 71 -2.91 -3.45 2.01
CA GLU A 71 -2.61 -2.11 2.51
C GLU A 71 -3.29 -1.09 1.62
N VAL A 72 -3.92 -0.09 2.23
CA VAL A 72 -4.64 0.98 1.54
C VAL A 72 -4.07 2.30 2.01
N LEU A 73 -3.44 3.02 1.09
CA LEU A 73 -2.83 4.31 1.35
C LEU A 73 -3.56 5.38 0.53
N PRO A 74 -3.85 6.56 1.10
CA PRO A 74 -4.32 7.68 0.31
C PRO A 74 -3.16 8.23 -0.51
N GLU A 75 -3.47 8.74 -1.70
CA GLU A 75 -2.52 9.58 -2.44
C GLU A 75 -2.48 10.94 -1.75
N LEU A 76 -1.33 11.24 -1.14
CA LEU A 76 -1.05 12.56 -0.59
C LEU A 76 -0.34 13.32 -1.70
N THR A 77 -0.95 14.39 -2.21
CA THR A 77 -0.17 15.41 -2.90
C THR A 77 0.90 15.90 -1.94
N ASP A 78 2.12 16.04 -2.42
CA ASP A 78 3.12 16.85 -1.75
C ASP A 78 2.45 18.18 -1.46
N VAL A 79 2.09 18.38 -0.20
CA VAL A 79 1.76 19.71 0.29
C VAL A 79 3.11 20.37 0.20
N ASP A 80 3.31 21.22 -0.81
CA ASP A 80 4.43 22.15 -0.83
C ASP A 80 4.46 22.76 0.57
N LEU A 81 5.34 22.23 1.42
CA LEU A 81 5.65 22.88 2.67
C LEU A 81 6.12 24.26 2.19
N PRO A 82 5.48 25.36 2.61
CA PRO A 82 5.90 26.67 2.16
C PRO A 82 7.40 26.74 2.40
N ASP A 83 8.18 27.01 1.35
CA ASP A 83 9.64 27.02 1.37
C ASP A 83 10.10 27.59 2.71
N ILE A 84 10.56 26.72 3.63
CA ILE A 84 10.99 27.15 4.95
C ILE A 84 12.30 27.89 4.70
N GLU A 85 12.18 29.19 4.50
CA GLU A 85 13.30 30.09 4.32
C GLU A 85 13.97 30.30 5.68
N ILE A 86 14.93 29.43 5.99
CA ILE A 86 15.79 29.60 7.17
C ILE A 86 16.70 30.78 6.88
N LYS A 87 16.49 31.89 7.59
CA LYS A 87 17.39 33.04 7.51
C LYS A 87 18.70 32.69 8.22
N ASP A 88 19.82 32.96 7.57
CA ASP A 88 21.16 32.72 8.15
C ASP A 88 21.35 33.43 9.51
N ALA A 89 20.63 34.53 9.75
CA ALA A 89 20.65 35.28 11.01
C ALA A 89 20.06 34.50 12.20
N ASP A 90 19.22 33.50 11.96
CA ASP A 90 18.58 32.68 12.99
C ASP A 90 19.40 31.41 13.32
N ILE A 91 20.54 31.20 12.64
CA ILE A 91 21.41 30.04 12.83
C ILE A 91 22.49 30.36 13.88
N GLU A 92 22.30 29.85 15.09
CA GLU A 92 23.32 29.94 16.16
C GLU A 92 24.09 28.63 16.33
N TRP A 93 25.41 28.70 16.20
CA TRP A 93 26.32 27.56 16.42
C TRP A 93 26.83 27.56 17.86
N LEU A 94 26.20 26.78 18.73
CA LEU A 94 26.70 26.55 20.10
C LEU A 94 27.72 25.41 20.12
N LYS A 95 28.96 25.73 20.47
CA LYS A 95 29.97 24.71 20.82
C LYS A 95 29.78 24.31 22.28
N THR A 96 29.10 23.19 22.52
CA THR A 96 29.11 22.56 23.84
C THR A 96 30.50 21.98 24.10
N HIS A 97 31.27 22.61 25.00
CA HIS A 97 32.53 22.07 25.49
C HIS A 97 32.22 20.82 26.32
N GLY A 98 32.55 19.64 25.79
CA GLY A 98 32.56 18.40 26.57
C GLY A 98 33.57 18.53 27.71
N TYR A 99 33.07 18.50 28.95
CA TYR A 99 33.92 18.37 30.13
C TYR A 99 34.61 17.00 30.10
N LYS A 100 35.92 17.00 30.39
CA LYS A 100 36.73 15.81 30.68
C LYS A 100 36.20 15.07 31.90
#